data_AF-A0A255YWM1-F1
#
_entry.id   AF-A0A255YWM1-F1
#
_cell.length_a   1.000
_cell.length_b   1.000
_cell.length_c   1.000
_cell.angle_alpha   90.00
_cell.angle_beta   90.00
_cell.angle_gamma   90.00
#
_symmetry.space_group_name_H-M   'P 1'
#
loop_
_entity.id
_entity.type
_entity.pdbx_description
1 polymer ?
#
loop_
_entity_poly.entity_id
_entity_poly.type
_entity_poly.pdbx_seq_one_letter_code
_entity_poly.pdbx_strand_id
1 'polypeptide(L)'
;MSERFELALTTYNIGTPVKANQAIGLGWKTAQPVLANSLPKWELKLGAGQMLPFNLRDGRVGLWSYGQASARLPILSTRLMGGISHGPANLFGRHTTHFIGSIEQPLTGLGQRIGGPVGAVIADSALVAEWFSGTHEFGDFVPGVNWHNKHGWVVILGYKFSNKPGRRDDGVIIEIGKTF
;
A
#
# COMPACT_ATOMS: atom_id res chain seq x y z
N MET A 1 -17.11 10.99 -1.49
CA MET A 1 -17.49 9.69 -2.08
C MET A 1 -16.70 8.60 -1.36
N SER A 2 -17.31 7.49 -0.96
CA SER A 2 -16.51 6.37 -0.43
C SER A 2 -16.00 5.59 -1.64
N GLU A 3 -14.71 5.69 -1.93
CA GLU A 3 -14.05 4.82 -2.89
C GLU A 3 -14.13 3.39 -2.34
N ARG A 4 -14.90 2.53 -3.01
CA ARG A 4 -15.22 1.18 -2.51
C ARG A 4 -14.37 0.13 -3.17
N PHE A 5 -13.85 0.45 -4.34
CA PHE A 5 -13.12 -0.46 -5.20
C PHE A 5 -11.97 0.28 -5.89
N GLU A 6 -10.81 -0.34 -5.95
CA GLU A 6 -9.64 0.18 -6.64
C GLU A 6 -9.03 -0.93 -7.49
N LEU A 7 -8.73 -0.60 -8.75
CA LEU A 7 -7.88 -1.42 -9.62
C LEU A 7 -6.45 -0.94 -9.48
N ALA A 8 -5.52 -1.87 -9.27
CA ALA A 8 -4.12 -1.56 -9.05
C ALA A 8 -3.23 -2.28 -10.08
N LEU A 9 -2.26 -1.54 -10.61
CA LEU A 9 -1.12 -2.08 -11.33
C LEU A 9 0.15 -1.76 -10.53
N THR A 10 0.80 -2.79 -10.03
CA THR A 10 1.92 -2.64 -9.10
C THR A 10 3.13 -3.38 -9.61
N THR A 11 4.30 -2.78 -9.42
CA THR A 11 5.58 -3.46 -9.64
C THR A 11 6.17 -3.92 -8.31
N TYR A 12 6.69 -5.14 -8.29
CA TYR A 12 7.25 -5.77 -7.10
C TYR A 12 8.71 -6.13 -7.31
N ASN A 13 9.52 -5.91 -6.27
CA ASN A 13 10.92 -6.31 -6.22
C ASN A 13 11.76 -5.80 -7.41
N ILE A 14 11.45 -4.61 -7.92
CA ILE A 14 12.35 -3.92 -8.86
C ILE A 14 13.54 -3.39 -8.06
N GLY A 15 14.75 -3.72 -8.48
CA GLY A 15 15.96 -3.24 -7.81
C GLY A 15 17.25 -3.69 -8.49
N THR A 16 18.36 -3.14 -8.00
CA THR A 16 19.73 -3.45 -8.42
C THR A 16 20.54 -3.94 -7.21
N PRO A 17 21.18 -5.13 -7.26
CA PRO A 17 21.12 -6.08 -8.37
C PRO A 17 19.71 -6.65 -8.56
N VAL A 18 19.47 -7.16 -9.77
CA VAL A 18 18.22 -7.79 -10.17
C VAL A 18 17.75 -8.81 -9.13
N LYS A 19 16.50 -8.67 -8.68
CA LYS A 19 15.88 -9.57 -7.70
C LYS A 19 15.25 -10.80 -8.38
N ALA A 20 15.25 -11.93 -7.68
CA ALA A 20 14.74 -13.20 -8.18
C ALA A 20 13.21 -13.21 -8.36
N ASN A 21 12.46 -12.59 -7.43
CA ASN A 21 10.99 -12.50 -7.52
C ASN A 21 10.50 -11.14 -7.99
N GLN A 22 11.14 -10.56 -9.00
CA GLN A 22 10.64 -9.36 -9.66
C GLN A 22 9.34 -9.68 -10.39
N ALA A 23 8.28 -8.92 -10.13
CA ALA A 23 6.96 -9.19 -10.69
C ALA A 23 6.23 -7.89 -11.07
N ILE A 24 5.25 -8.02 -11.94
CA ILE A 24 4.18 -7.04 -12.14
C ILE A 24 2.87 -7.69 -11.73
N GLY A 25 2.01 -6.99 -11.00
CA GLY A 25 0.73 -7.51 -10.58
C GLY A 25 -0.41 -6.61 -10.99
N LEU A 26 -1.48 -7.23 -11.49
CA LEU A 26 -2.78 -6.60 -11.65
C LEU A 26 -3.68 -7.12 -10.53
N GLY A 27 -4.49 -6.25 -9.96
CA GLY A 27 -5.46 -6.71 -8.98
C GLY A 27 -6.47 -5.66 -8.58
N TRP A 28 -7.19 -5.98 -7.52
CA TRP A 28 -8.24 -5.15 -6.99
C TRP A 28 -8.21 -5.14 -5.47
N LYS A 29 -8.74 -4.06 -4.89
CA LYS A 29 -8.93 -3.92 -3.46
C LYS A 29 -10.19 -3.16 -3.13
N THR A 30 -10.71 -3.39 -1.93
CA THR A 30 -11.94 -2.77 -1.44
C THR A 30 -11.71 -2.07 -0.12
N ALA A 31 -12.55 -1.07 0.17
CA ALA A 31 -12.53 -0.32 1.43
C ALA A 31 -13.96 0.06 1.84
N GLN A 32 -14.67 -0.88 2.47
CA GLN A 32 -16.05 -0.70 2.90
C GLN A 32 -16.11 0.06 4.22
N PRO A 33 -16.78 1.23 4.29
CA PRO A 33 -16.98 1.92 5.55
C PRO A 33 -17.87 1.09 6.48
N VAL A 34 -17.46 0.96 7.73
CA VAL A 34 -18.21 0.29 8.79
C VAL A 34 -18.49 1.27 9.91
N LEU A 35 -19.61 1.08 10.63
CA LEU A 35 -20.01 1.97 11.73
C LEU A 35 -20.06 3.45 11.36
N ALA A 36 -20.28 3.79 10.09
CA ALA A 36 -20.26 5.17 9.58
C ALA A 36 -21.30 6.07 10.28
N ASN A 37 -22.42 5.50 10.74
CA ASN A 37 -23.46 6.23 11.44
C ASN A 37 -23.19 6.36 12.95
N SER A 38 -22.48 5.40 13.54
CA SER A 38 -22.23 5.34 15.00
C SER A 38 -20.93 6.05 15.39
N LEU A 39 -19.89 5.91 14.57
CA LEU A 39 -18.55 6.49 14.80
C LEU A 39 -18.06 7.24 13.54
N PRO A 40 -18.81 8.25 13.04
CA PRO A 40 -18.51 8.90 11.76
C PRO A 40 -17.11 9.52 11.69
N LYS A 41 -16.62 10.08 12.80
CA LYS A 41 -15.30 10.73 12.87
C LYS A 41 -14.12 9.75 12.80
N TRP A 42 -14.36 8.47 13.06
CA TRP A 42 -13.31 7.45 13.05
C TRP A 42 -13.08 6.85 11.66
N GLU A 43 -13.99 7.09 10.70
CA GLU A 43 -13.93 6.55 9.33
C GLU A 43 -13.43 5.10 9.27
N LEU A 44 -14.04 4.23 10.08
CA LEU A 44 -13.68 2.84 10.17
C LEU A 44 -13.95 2.15 8.83
N LYS A 45 -13.00 1.38 8.33
CA LYS A 45 -13.16 0.63 7.07
C LYS A 45 -12.67 -0.81 7.22
N LEU A 46 -13.37 -1.72 6.57
CA LEU A 46 -12.89 -3.07 6.31
C LEU A 46 -12.57 -3.21 4.83
N GLY A 47 -11.46 -3.86 4.52
CA GLY A 47 -11.00 -4.02 3.16
C GLY A 47 -10.45 -5.42 2.90
N ALA A 48 -10.55 -5.85 1.67
CA ALA A 48 -9.90 -7.04 1.16
C ALA A 48 -9.46 -6.80 -0.28
N GLY A 49 -8.44 -7.51 -0.71
CA GLY A 49 -7.93 -7.41 -2.07
C GLY A 49 -7.24 -8.68 -2.53
N GLN A 50 -7.08 -8.76 -3.85
CA GLN A 50 -6.36 -9.81 -4.53
C GLN A 50 -5.48 -9.21 -5.61
N MET A 51 -4.23 -9.66 -5.68
CA MET A 51 -3.28 -9.35 -6.73
C MET A 51 -2.89 -10.64 -7.45
N LEU A 52 -2.76 -10.56 -8.78
CA LEU A 52 -2.25 -11.61 -9.65
C LEU A 52 -0.84 -11.24 -10.09
N PRO A 53 0.20 -11.49 -9.29
CA PRO A 53 1.58 -11.24 -9.69
C PRO A 53 2.00 -12.20 -10.80
N PHE A 54 2.52 -11.64 -11.88
CA PHE A 54 3.28 -12.33 -12.91
C PHE A 54 4.78 -12.08 -12.67
N ASN A 55 5.52 -13.13 -12.35
CA ASN A 55 6.95 -13.06 -12.11
C ASN A 55 7.70 -12.92 -13.45
N LEU A 56 8.47 -11.84 -13.57
CA LEU A 56 9.20 -11.44 -14.78
C LEU A 56 10.49 -12.26 -15.01
N ARG A 57 10.85 -13.16 -14.10
CA ARG A 57 12.05 -14.00 -14.15
C ARG A 57 11.74 -15.43 -14.54
N ASP A 58 10.75 -16.05 -13.88
CA ASP A 58 10.38 -17.45 -14.11
C ASP A 58 9.06 -17.63 -14.87
N GLY A 59 8.33 -16.54 -15.16
CA GLY A 59 7.08 -16.55 -15.90
C GLY A 59 5.87 -17.11 -15.12
N ARG A 60 6.00 -17.35 -13.81
CA ARG A 60 4.93 -17.95 -13.01
C ARG A 60 3.93 -16.88 -12.56
N VAL A 61 2.65 -17.23 -12.68
CA VAL A 61 1.53 -16.47 -12.09
C VAL A 61 1.27 -16.97 -10.68
N GLY A 62 1.01 -16.04 -9.77
CA GLY A 62 0.59 -16.31 -8.41
C GLY A 62 -0.75 -15.66 -8.08
N LEU A 63 -1.28 -15.98 -6.89
CA LEU A 63 -2.41 -15.28 -6.29
C LEU A 63 -1.99 -14.81 -4.90
N TRP A 64 -1.97 -13.50 -4.71
CA TRP A 64 -1.78 -12.85 -3.42
C TRP A 64 -3.13 -12.31 -2.94
N SER A 65 -3.54 -12.66 -1.73
CA SER A 65 -4.76 -12.16 -1.10
C SER A 65 -4.44 -11.50 0.24
N TYR A 66 -5.22 -10.49 0.60
CA TYR A 66 -5.11 -9.84 1.90
C TYR A 66 -6.46 -9.32 2.39
N GLY A 67 -6.55 -9.13 3.70
CA GLY A 67 -7.67 -8.51 4.38
C GLY A 67 -7.17 -7.58 5.47
N GLN A 68 -7.84 -6.44 5.65
CA GLN A 68 -7.41 -5.39 6.57
C GLN A 68 -8.58 -4.62 7.16
N ALA A 69 -8.33 -4.00 8.31
CA ALA A 69 -9.16 -3.00 8.92
C ALA A 69 -8.37 -1.70 9.06
N SER A 70 -9.04 -0.55 8.93
CA SER A 70 -8.42 0.74 9.15
C SER A 70 -9.33 1.70 9.90
N ALA A 71 -8.72 2.65 10.60
CA ALA A 71 -9.38 3.71 11.34
C ALA A 71 -8.64 5.03 11.15
N ARG A 72 -9.36 6.13 11.01
CA ARG A 72 -8.81 7.49 11.04
C ARG A 72 -8.96 8.07 12.44
N LEU A 73 -7.85 8.53 13.02
CA LEU A 73 -7.86 9.21 14.30
C LEU A 73 -8.54 10.58 14.14
N PRO A 74 -9.55 10.92 14.96
CA PRO A 74 -10.43 12.06 14.70
C PRO A 74 -9.76 13.44 14.84
N ILE A 75 -8.65 13.52 15.58
CA ILE A 75 -7.93 14.78 15.82
C ILE A 75 -6.78 14.94 14.83
N LEU A 76 -5.94 13.91 14.70
CA LEU A 76 -4.73 13.97 13.87
C LEU A 76 -5.01 13.70 12.39
N SER A 77 -6.20 13.18 12.08
CA SER A 77 -6.55 12.64 10.75
C SER A 77 -5.63 11.53 10.24
N THR A 78 -4.71 11.04 11.08
CA THR A 78 -3.85 9.88 10.82
C THR A 78 -4.70 8.64 10.64
N ARG A 79 -4.50 7.89 9.56
CA ARG A 79 -5.12 6.57 9.38
C ARG A 79 -4.14 5.50 9.85
N LEU A 80 -4.66 4.59 10.68
CA LEU A 80 -3.98 3.36 11.09
C LEU A 80 -4.65 2.21 10.37
N MET A 81 -3.86 1.26 9.87
CA MET A 81 -4.34 0.05 9.23
C MET A 81 -3.62 -1.17 9.80
N GLY A 82 -4.33 -2.27 9.92
CA GLY A 82 -3.77 -3.57 10.28
C GLY A 82 -4.52 -4.69 9.57
N GLY A 83 -3.81 -5.76 9.25
CA GLY A 83 -4.38 -6.86 8.49
C GLY A 83 -3.52 -8.10 8.41
N ILE A 84 -3.98 -9.04 7.59
CA ILE A 84 -3.32 -10.30 7.30
C ILE A 84 -3.22 -10.45 5.78
N SER A 85 -2.08 -10.98 5.34
CA SER A 85 -1.73 -11.17 3.95
C SER A 85 -1.26 -12.61 3.74
N HIS A 86 -1.69 -13.24 2.65
CA HIS A 86 -1.26 -14.58 2.25
C HIS A 86 -0.87 -14.59 0.78
N GLY A 87 0.31 -15.12 0.46
CA GLY A 87 0.73 -15.15 -0.92
C GLY A 87 1.77 -16.20 -1.28
N PRO A 88 2.11 -16.25 -2.57
CA PRO A 88 2.80 -17.37 -3.18
C PRO A 88 4.31 -17.18 -3.23
N ALA A 89 5.04 -18.29 -3.41
CA ALA A 89 6.50 -18.27 -3.45
C ALA A 89 7.10 -17.45 -4.60
N ASN A 90 6.41 -17.31 -5.73
CA ASN A 90 6.89 -16.54 -6.88
C ASN A 90 6.85 -15.00 -6.67
N LEU A 91 6.26 -14.52 -5.57
CA LEU A 91 6.31 -13.11 -5.15
C LEU A 91 7.11 -12.95 -3.85
N PHE A 92 6.87 -13.83 -2.88
CA PHE A 92 7.42 -13.72 -1.53
C PHE A 92 8.68 -14.57 -1.31
N GLY A 93 9.13 -15.34 -2.30
CA GLY A 93 10.21 -16.35 -2.18
C GLY A 93 9.81 -17.62 -1.43
N ARG A 94 8.66 -17.61 -0.74
CA ARG A 94 8.02 -18.79 -0.13
C ARG A 94 6.52 -18.55 -0.01
N HIS A 95 5.74 -19.63 0.09
CA HIS A 95 4.34 -19.51 0.52
C HIS A 95 4.32 -19.01 1.96
N THR A 96 3.60 -17.92 2.22
CA THR A 96 3.66 -17.26 3.51
C THR A 96 2.35 -16.56 3.85
N THR A 97 2.01 -16.61 5.12
CA THR A 97 0.99 -15.74 5.74
C THR A 97 1.70 -14.82 6.71
N HIS A 98 1.37 -13.53 6.68
CA HIS A 98 2.04 -12.52 7.50
C HIS A 98 1.07 -11.39 7.88
N PHE A 99 1.40 -10.68 8.94
CA PHE A 99 0.72 -9.45 9.32
C PHE A 99 1.17 -8.29 8.44
N ILE A 100 0.23 -7.40 8.16
CA ILE A 100 0.46 -6.11 7.54
C ILE A 100 -0.03 -5.01 8.47
N GLY A 101 0.64 -3.86 8.43
CA GLY A 101 0.19 -2.67 9.14
C GLY A 101 0.65 -1.42 8.44
N SER A 102 -0.10 -0.32 8.60
CA SER A 102 0.36 0.97 8.09
C SER A 102 -0.10 2.16 8.91
N ILE A 103 0.63 3.24 8.74
CA ILE A 103 0.29 4.58 9.21
C ILE A 103 0.28 5.50 8.00
N GLU A 104 -0.80 6.27 7.85
CA GLU A 104 -0.94 7.29 6.81
C GLU A 104 -1.27 8.63 7.46
N GLN A 105 -0.46 9.65 7.18
CA GLN A 105 -0.65 11.01 7.68
C GLN A 105 -0.96 11.95 6.51
N PRO A 106 -2.18 12.52 6.43
CA PRO A 106 -2.51 13.49 5.38
C PRO A 106 -1.67 14.76 5.52
N LEU A 107 -1.28 15.33 4.38
CA LEU A 107 -0.52 16.58 4.26
C LEU A 107 -1.40 17.79 3.88
N THR A 108 -2.73 17.64 3.95
CA THR A 108 -3.71 18.65 3.57
C THR A 108 -3.44 20.03 4.18
N GLY A 109 -3.17 20.10 5.48
CA GLY A 109 -2.90 21.36 6.17
C GLY A 109 -1.59 22.02 5.72
N LEU A 110 -0.55 21.25 5.40
CA LEU A 110 0.71 21.78 4.87
C LEU A 110 0.52 22.32 3.45
N GLY A 111 -0.15 21.55 2.59
CA GLY A 111 -0.41 21.95 1.21
C GLY A 111 -1.26 23.23 1.12
N GLN A 112 -2.29 23.35 1.97
CA GLN A 112 -3.10 24.57 2.08
C GLN A 112 -2.30 25.80 2.50
N ARG A 113 -1.31 25.65 3.40
CA ARG A 113 -0.44 26.75 3.84
C ARG A 113 0.52 27.21 2.76
N ILE A 114 1.05 26.28 1.97
CA ILE A 114 1.98 26.60 0.86
C ILE A 114 1.22 27.30 -0.28
N GLY A 115 0.01 26.84 -0.59
CA GLY A 115 -0.83 27.42 -1.65
C GLY A 115 -0.27 27.19 -3.06
N GLY A 116 -1.01 27.69 -4.05
CA GLY A 116 -0.65 27.55 -5.47
C GLY A 116 -0.65 26.10 -6.00
N PRO A 117 -0.08 25.88 -7.20
CA PRO A 117 -0.10 24.56 -7.85
C PRO A 117 0.64 23.47 -7.06
N VAL A 118 1.77 23.82 -6.44
CA VAL A 118 2.56 22.88 -5.62
C VAL A 118 1.82 22.54 -4.33
N GLY A 119 1.23 23.54 -3.67
CA GLY A 119 0.42 23.33 -2.46
C GLY A 119 -0.78 22.43 -2.71
N ALA A 120 -1.41 22.50 -3.88
CA ALA A 120 -2.51 21.59 -4.25
C ALA A 120 -2.05 20.13 -4.32
N VAL A 121 -0.91 19.85 -4.96
CA VAL A 121 -0.34 18.48 -5.02
C VAL A 121 -0.01 17.96 -3.62
N ILE A 122 0.59 18.79 -2.77
CA ILE A 122 0.89 18.43 -1.37
C ILE A 122 -0.39 18.18 -0.58
N ALA A 123 -1.44 18.98 -0.78
CA ALA A 123 -2.68 18.85 -0.03
C ALA A 123 -3.43 17.54 -0.33
N ASP A 124 -3.24 17.05 -1.55
CA ASP A 124 -3.74 15.78 -2.09
C ASP A 124 -2.82 14.58 -1.77
N SER A 125 -1.76 14.81 -0.98
CA SER A 125 -0.78 13.79 -0.60
C SER A 125 -0.89 13.37 0.87
N ALA A 126 -0.37 12.20 1.18
CA ALA A 126 -0.16 11.69 2.53
C ALA A 126 1.22 11.04 2.64
N LEU A 127 1.85 11.18 3.81
CA LEU A 127 3.00 10.36 4.17
C LEU A 127 2.48 8.98 4.59
N VAL A 128 3.12 7.93 4.10
CA VAL A 128 2.75 6.55 4.44
C VAL A 128 3.96 5.81 4.99
N ALA A 129 3.70 4.87 5.90
CA ALA A 129 4.67 3.90 6.37
C ALA A 129 3.95 2.56 6.48
N GLU A 130 4.32 1.61 5.62
CA GLU A 130 3.75 0.27 5.59
C GLU A 130 4.74 -0.74 6.14
N TRP A 131 4.24 -1.76 6.82
CA TRP A 131 5.05 -2.83 7.36
C TRP A 131 4.43 -4.17 6.99
N PHE A 132 5.27 -5.04 6.44
CA PHE A 132 4.98 -6.43 6.13
C PHE A 132 5.87 -7.31 7.01
N SER A 133 5.25 -8.00 7.98
CA SER A 133 6.01 -8.78 8.97
C SER A 133 6.73 -9.99 8.36
N GLY A 134 7.79 -10.44 9.03
CA GLY A 134 8.53 -11.65 8.66
C GLY A 134 9.76 -11.40 7.78
N THR A 135 10.38 -12.50 7.34
CA THR A 135 11.69 -12.52 6.66
C THR A 135 11.62 -13.01 5.20
N HIS A 136 10.43 -13.00 4.62
CA HIS A 136 10.23 -13.33 3.19
C HIS A 136 10.68 -12.17 2.29
N GLU A 137 10.61 -12.33 0.96
CA GLU A 137 11.13 -11.32 0.02
C GLU A 137 10.41 -9.97 0.01
N PHE A 138 9.18 -9.96 0.52
CA PHE A 138 8.37 -8.76 0.72
C PHE A 138 8.22 -8.38 2.21
N GLY A 139 9.10 -8.90 3.07
CA GLY A 139 9.04 -8.69 4.52
C GLY A 139 9.82 -7.43 4.86
N ASP A 140 9.14 -6.28 4.81
CA ASP A 140 9.78 -4.98 4.72
C ASP A 140 9.07 -3.90 5.53
N PHE A 141 9.80 -2.84 5.86
CA PHE A 141 9.24 -1.54 6.26
C PHE A 141 9.38 -0.55 5.10
N VAL A 142 8.27 0.08 4.69
CA VAL A 142 8.19 0.90 3.49
C VAL A 142 7.62 2.29 3.83
N PRO A 143 8.45 3.27 4.21
CA PRO A 143 8.06 4.66 4.21
C PRO A 143 7.93 5.20 2.78
N GLY A 144 7.01 6.13 2.59
CA GLY A 144 6.73 6.69 1.27
C GLY A 144 5.72 7.83 1.29
N VAL A 145 5.22 8.14 0.09
CA VAL A 145 4.19 9.14 -0.18
C VAL A 145 3.10 8.49 -1.02
N ASN A 146 1.86 8.80 -0.66
CA ASN A 146 0.65 8.42 -1.38
C ASN A 146 -0.05 9.68 -1.88
N TRP A 147 -0.31 9.80 -3.17
CA TRP A 147 -1.00 10.94 -3.77
C TRP A 147 -2.30 10.49 -4.42
N HIS A 148 -3.38 11.21 -4.13
CA HIS A 148 -4.73 10.94 -4.63
C HIS A 148 -5.27 12.19 -5.32
N ASN A 149 -5.72 12.09 -6.56
CA ASN A 149 -6.41 13.21 -7.19
C ASN A 149 -7.93 13.08 -7.13
N LYS A 150 -8.61 14.21 -7.36
CA LYS A 150 -10.08 14.27 -7.47
C LYS A 150 -10.69 13.38 -8.55
N HIS A 151 -9.87 12.87 -9.47
CA HIS A 151 -10.29 11.97 -10.53
C HIS A 151 -10.11 10.51 -10.13
N GLY A 152 -9.74 10.19 -8.89
CA GLY A 152 -9.59 8.82 -8.40
C GLY A 152 -8.32 8.12 -8.86
N TRP A 153 -7.29 8.86 -9.29
CA TRP A 153 -5.97 8.27 -9.51
C TRP A 153 -5.19 8.25 -8.21
N VAL A 154 -4.51 7.13 -7.97
CA VAL A 154 -3.63 6.90 -6.82
C VAL A 154 -2.23 6.66 -7.34
N VAL A 155 -1.25 7.33 -6.75
CA VAL A 155 0.17 7.07 -7.02
C VAL A 155 0.89 6.90 -5.68
N ILE A 156 1.58 5.78 -5.52
CA ILE A 156 2.37 5.48 -4.32
C ILE A 156 3.83 5.36 -4.73
N LEU A 157 4.68 6.07 -4.00
CA LEU A 157 6.13 5.97 -4.09
C LEU A 157 6.68 5.64 -2.70
N GLY A 158 7.44 4.57 -2.58
CA GLY A 158 8.02 4.16 -1.31
C GLY A 158 9.45 3.62 -1.44
N TYR A 159 10.19 3.64 -0.35
CA TYR A 159 11.47 2.98 -0.23
C TYR A 159 11.36 1.83 0.76
N LYS A 160 11.76 0.64 0.35
CA LYS A 160 11.73 -0.58 1.13
C LYS A 160 13.01 -0.73 1.96
N PHE A 161 12.84 -0.96 3.24
CA PHE A 161 13.87 -1.45 4.16
C PHE A 161 13.58 -2.91 4.50
N SER A 162 14.51 -3.81 4.17
CA SER A 162 14.30 -5.25 4.37
C SER A 162 14.39 -5.67 5.83
N ASN A 163 13.45 -6.48 6.31
CA ASN A 163 13.48 -7.08 7.66
C ASN A 163 14.50 -8.23 7.77
N LYS A 164 15.12 -8.69 6.67
CA LYS A 164 16.06 -9.81 6.69
C LYS A 164 17.40 -9.41 7.34
N PRO A 165 17.82 -10.06 8.43
CA PRO A 165 19.12 -9.78 9.05
C PRO A 165 20.27 -10.07 8.09
N GLY A 166 21.24 -9.17 8.01
CA GLY A 166 22.49 -9.38 7.25
C GLY A 166 22.34 -9.40 5.72
N ARG A 167 21.15 -9.09 5.16
CA ARG A 167 20.93 -8.94 3.71
C ARG A 167 20.39 -7.56 3.39
N ARG A 168 21.06 -6.83 2.50
CA ARG A 168 20.59 -5.55 1.98
C ARG A 168 19.69 -5.77 0.78
N ASP A 169 18.44 -6.12 1.06
CA ASP A 169 17.38 -6.38 0.06
C ASP A 169 16.44 -5.19 -0.18
N ASP A 170 16.90 -3.99 0.17
CA ASP A 170 16.19 -2.73 0.00
C ASP A 170 15.79 -2.46 -1.46
N GLY A 171 14.81 -1.59 -1.67
CA GLY A 171 14.35 -1.25 -3.02
C GLY A 171 13.39 -0.08 -3.07
N VAL A 172 12.85 0.20 -4.26
CA VAL A 172 11.83 1.23 -4.47
C VAL A 172 10.52 0.56 -4.88
N ILE A 173 9.41 1.08 -4.39
CA ILE A 173 8.06 0.65 -4.76
C ILE A 173 7.39 1.80 -5.50
N ILE A 174 6.81 1.48 -6.65
CA ILE A 174 5.96 2.37 -7.43
C ILE A 174 4.66 1.62 -7.72
N GLU A 175 3.54 2.21 -7.30
CA GLU A 175 2.19 1.73 -7.58
C GLU A 175 1.38 2.84 -8.25
N ILE A 176 0.57 2.45 -9.24
CA ILE A 176 -0.43 3.32 -9.86
C ILE A 176 -1.77 2.60 -9.78
N GLY A 177 -2.76 3.29 -9.22
CA GLY A 177 -4.10 2.77 -8.98
C GLY A 177 -5.19 3.69 -9.51
N LYS A 178 -6.38 3.11 -9.69
CA LYS A 178 -7.59 3.81 -10.11
C LYS A 178 -8.76 3.39 -9.22
N THR A 179 -9.32 4.35 -8.48
CA THR A 179 -10.48 4.19 -7.59
C THR A 179 -11.80 4.46 -8.33
N PHE A 180 -12.85 3.78 -7.89
CA PHE A 180 -14.22 3.85 -8.40
C PHE A 180 -15.25 3.96 -7.26
#